data_AF-A0A966EBV1-F1
#
_entry.id   AF-A0A966EBV1-F1
#
_cell.length_a   1.000
_cell.length_b   1.000
_cell.length_c   1.000
_cell.angle_alpha   90.00
_cell.angle_beta   90.00
_cell.angle_gamma   90.00
#
_symmetry.space_group_name_H-M   'P 1'
#
loop_
_entity.id
_entity.type
_entity.pdbx_description
1 polymer ?
#
loop_
_entity_poly.entity_id
_entity_poly.type
_entity_poly.pdbx_seq_one_letter_code
_entity_poly.pdbx_strand_id
1 'polypeptide(L)'
;TELWQFYVVWLGLGVAMSGALYEACFAVLTRAMGVRAKRAITLITLVAGFAGTVSFPSAYVLVGFVGWRGAVLTFAVAVALVAVPLIWRGARLAEESHESHLHPASPKTREALRILRSVTFWLLALSFAMIALEHGILLTHLLPLLDERGIHGETAILAASMIGPMQVAGRLAMMAAERHVSILRIAAASFVSMGIAALALLGTSAVPVLLVAFVLFQGSGYGVTSIVRPVITADFLGRTNFGVISGLLALPFIIATAAAPTIAAFVWERGGYDRVILLAIVAAGIGLASILLAASLTSRKAKIS
;
A
#
# COMPACT_ATOMS: atom_id res chain seq x y z
N THR A 1 6.74 11.43 -29.45
CA THR A 1 5.80 11.96 -28.43
C THR A 1 6.50 13.10 -27.75
N GLU A 2 5.92 14.28 -27.82
CA GLU A 2 6.47 15.45 -27.13
C GLU A 2 6.28 15.31 -25.62
N LEU A 3 7.19 15.87 -24.84
CA LEU A 3 7.21 15.72 -23.37
C LEU A 3 5.90 16.22 -22.72
N TRP A 4 5.28 17.25 -23.28
CA TRP A 4 4.00 17.78 -22.78
C TRP A 4 2.85 16.77 -22.92
N GLN A 5 2.84 15.94 -23.98
CA GLN A 5 1.81 14.91 -24.19
C GLN A 5 1.90 13.85 -23.08
N PHE A 6 3.12 13.49 -22.70
CA PHE A 6 3.38 12.58 -21.59
C PHE A 6 2.81 13.14 -20.29
N TYR A 7 3.08 14.41 -19.97
CA TYR A 7 2.53 15.03 -18.76
C TYR A 7 1.00 15.12 -18.76
N VAL A 8 0.39 15.46 -19.90
CA VAL A 8 -1.08 15.53 -20.00
C VAL A 8 -1.72 14.15 -19.78
N VAL A 9 -1.16 13.10 -20.39
CA VAL A 9 -1.65 11.72 -20.20
C VAL A 9 -1.53 11.29 -18.73
N TRP A 10 -0.39 11.57 -18.09
CA TRP A 10 -0.19 11.24 -16.68
C TRP A 10 -1.08 12.03 -15.73
N LEU A 11 -1.32 13.31 -16.02
CA LEU A 11 -2.29 14.12 -15.26
C LEU A 11 -3.71 13.54 -15.40
N GLY A 12 -4.13 13.19 -16.61
CA GLY A 12 -5.43 12.55 -16.85
C GLY A 12 -5.57 11.21 -16.13
N LEU A 13 -4.53 10.37 -16.18
CA LEU A 13 -4.48 9.11 -15.43
C LEU A 13 -4.56 9.34 -13.92
N GLY A 14 -3.84 10.34 -13.38
CA GLY A 14 -3.89 10.69 -11.97
C GLY A 14 -5.28 11.11 -11.50
N VAL A 15 -5.97 11.95 -12.29
CA VAL A 15 -7.36 12.34 -12.01
C VAL A 15 -8.28 11.11 -12.02
N ALA A 16 -8.17 10.24 -13.02
CA ALA A 16 -8.97 9.02 -13.09
C ALA A 16 -8.71 8.08 -11.89
N MET A 17 -7.44 7.90 -11.51
CA MET A 17 -7.04 7.09 -10.35
C MET A 17 -7.61 7.64 -9.04
N SER A 18 -7.69 8.97 -8.88
CA SER A 18 -8.26 9.58 -7.66
C SER A 18 -9.72 9.19 -7.42
N GLY A 19 -10.49 8.93 -8.49
CA GLY A 19 -11.89 8.51 -8.41
C GLY A 19 -12.12 6.98 -8.42
N ALA A 20 -11.10 6.19 -8.76
CA ALA A 20 -11.25 4.75 -9.00
C ALA A 20 -10.50 3.85 -8.00
N LEU A 21 -9.58 4.41 -7.22
CA LEU A 21 -8.78 3.65 -6.24
C LEU A 21 -9.49 3.44 -4.89
N TYR A 22 -8.84 2.68 -4.00
CA TYR A 22 -9.38 2.27 -2.71
C TYR A 22 -9.95 3.41 -1.86
N GLU A 23 -9.29 4.57 -1.81
CA GLU A 23 -9.75 5.68 -0.96
C GLU A 23 -11.15 6.16 -1.37
N ALA A 24 -11.42 6.31 -2.68
CA ALA A 24 -12.74 6.67 -3.18
C ALA A 24 -13.77 5.56 -2.89
N CYS A 25 -13.40 4.30 -3.14
CA CYS A 25 -14.25 3.14 -2.86
C CYS A 25 -14.62 3.04 -1.37
N PHE A 26 -13.64 3.15 -0.47
CA PHE A 26 -13.84 3.05 0.97
C PHE A 26 -14.63 4.24 1.51
N ALA A 27 -14.44 5.45 0.96
CA ALA A 27 -15.25 6.60 1.32
C ALA A 27 -16.74 6.39 0.98
N VAL A 28 -17.04 5.89 -0.23
CA VAL A 28 -18.42 5.56 -0.64
C VAL A 28 -19.02 4.48 0.27
N LEU A 29 -18.30 3.38 0.52
CA LEU A 29 -18.78 2.29 1.36
C LEU A 29 -19.00 2.70 2.81
N THR A 30 -18.09 3.51 3.37
CA THR A 30 -18.22 4.01 4.75
C THR A 30 -19.44 4.90 4.89
N ARG A 31 -19.69 5.78 3.89
CA ARG A 31 -20.87 6.64 3.83
C ARG A 31 -22.16 5.86 3.66
N ALA A 32 -22.15 4.85 2.78
CA ALA A 32 -23.34 4.10 2.39
C ALA A 32 -23.75 3.03 3.42
N MET A 33 -22.79 2.30 3.99
CA MET A 33 -23.05 1.07 4.78
C MET A 33 -22.76 1.22 6.27
N GLY A 34 -22.22 2.34 6.72
CA GLY A 34 -21.91 2.60 8.14
C GLY A 34 -21.11 1.46 8.79
N VAL A 35 -21.67 0.83 9.83
CA VAL A 35 -21.02 -0.26 10.58
C VAL A 35 -20.68 -1.47 9.69
N ARG A 36 -21.50 -1.75 8.67
CA ARG A 36 -21.29 -2.87 7.74
C ARG A 36 -20.12 -2.64 6.78
N ALA A 37 -19.65 -1.40 6.62
CA ALA A 37 -18.55 -1.05 5.72
C ALA A 37 -17.25 -1.79 6.06
N LYS A 38 -16.96 -2.04 7.33
CA LYS A 38 -15.74 -2.76 7.76
C LYS A 38 -15.64 -4.13 7.07
N ARG A 39 -16.73 -4.91 7.08
CA ARG A 39 -16.77 -6.24 6.45
C ARG A 39 -16.60 -6.16 4.93
N ALA A 40 -17.26 -5.19 4.29
CA ALA A 40 -17.14 -4.96 2.85
C ALA A 40 -15.72 -4.58 2.45
N ILE A 41 -15.07 -3.64 3.16
CA ILE A 41 -13.69 -3.22 2.93
C ILE A 41 -12.72 -4.40 3.08
N THR A 42 -12.90 -5.24 4.12
CA THR A 42 -12.08 -6.45 4.29
C THR A 42 -12.24 -7.41 3.11
N LEU A 43 -13.47 -7.67 2.65
CA LEU A 43 -13.71 -8.56 1.50
C LEU A 43 -13.09 -8.01 0.21
N ILE A 44 -13.28 -6.71 -0.07
CA ILE A 44 -12.72 -6.04 -1.24
C ILE A 44 -11.19 -6.11 -1.23
N THR A 45 -10.57 -5.79 -0.09
CA THR A 45 -9.10 -5.83 0.02
C THR A 45 -8.55 -7.24 -0.10
N LEU A 46 -9.25 -8.27 0.40
CA LEU A 46 -8.87 -9.67 0.21
C LEU A 46 -8.88 -10.05 -1.28
N VAL A 47 -9.95 -9.77 -2.01
CA VAL A 47 -10.05 -10.05 -3.46
C VAL A 47 -9.00 -9.25 -4.23
N ALA A 48 -8.87 -7.96 -3.93
CA ALA A 48 -7.96 -7.08 -4.64
C ALA A 48 -6.48 -7.36 -4.33
N GLY A 49 -6.18 -8.07 -3.23
CA GLY A 49 -4.86 -8.65 -2.99
C GLY A 49 -4.41 -9.63 -4.09
N PHE A 50 -5.35 -10.28 -4.78
CA PHE A 50 -5.05 -11.15 -5.91
C PHE A 50 -4.90 -10.42 -7.26
N ALA A 51 -5.14 -9.10 -7.31
CA ALA A 51 -5.09 -8.34 -8.57
C ALA A 51 -3.73 -8.47 -9.26
N GLY A 52 -2.61 -8.35 -8.53
CA GLY A 52 -1.27 -8.54 -9.09
C GLY A 52 -1.07 -9.92 -9.73
N THR A 53 -1.59 -10.98 -9.09
CA THR A 53 -1.54 -12.37 -9.59
C THR A 53 -2.16 -12.53 -10.98
N VAL A 54 -3.19 -11.73 -11.29
CA VAL A 54 -3.87 -11.77 -12.58
C VAL A 54 -3.23 -10.78 -13.55
N SER A 55 -2.94 -9.57 -13.08
CA SER A 55 -2.44 -8.47 -13.91
C SER A 55 -1.05 -8.73 -14.50
N PHE A 56 -0.10 -9.25 -13.71
CA PHE A 56 1.27 -9.49 -14.21
C PHE A 56 1.32 -10.57 -15.31
N PRO A 57 0.75 -11.78 -15.13
CA PRO A 57 0.76 -12.79 -16.19
C PRO A 57 -0.09 -12.39 -17.39
N SER A 58 -1.27 -11.80 -17.19
CA SER A 58 -2.09 -11.36 -18.33
C SER A 58 -1.39 -10.26 -19.14
N ALA A 59 -0.73 -9.30 -18.49
CA ALA A 59 0.07 -8.29 -19.19
C ALA A 59 1.23 -8.94 -19.95
N TYR A 60 1.97 -9.87 -19.33
CA TYR A 60 3.07 -10.58 -19.98
C TYR A 60 2.62 -11.32 -21.24
N VAL A 61 1.53 -12.08 -21.14
CA VAL A 61 0.95 -12.84 -22.25
C VAL A 61 0.43 -11.91 -23.35
N LEU A 62 -0.32 -10.85 -22.99
CA LEU A 62 -0.83 -9.87 -23.96
C LEU A 62 0.30 -9.15 -24.70
N VAL A 63 1.37 -8.75 -23.99
CA VAL A 63 2.54 -8.12 -24.60
C VAL A 63 3.19 -9.06 -25.62
N GLY A 64 3.24 -10.36 -25.33
CA GLY A 64 3.77 -11.38 -26.24
C GLY A 64 2.96 -11.51 -27.55
N PHE A 65 1.63 -11.37 -27.49
CA PHE A 65 0.76 -11.54 -28.66
C PHE A 65 0.51 -10.27 -29.47
N VAL A 66 0.24 -9.15 -28.78
CA VAL A 66 -0.24 -7.91 -29.41
C VAL A 66 0.69 -6.72 -29.16
N GLY A 67 1.86 -6.96 -28.57
CA GLY A 67 2.81 -5.94 -28.16
C GLY A 67 2.29 -5.08 -27.01
N TRP A 68 3.14 -4.18 -26.50
CA TRP A 68 2.79 -3.34 -25.36
C TRP A 68 1.64 -2.36 -25.66
N ARG A 69 1.54 -1.85 -26.90
CA ARG A 69 0.45 -0.95 -27.31
C ARG A 69 -0.90 -1.67 -27.31
N GLY A 70 -0.93 -2.87 -27.89
CA GLY A 70 -2.14 -3.70 -27.91
C GLY A 70 -2.56 -4.12 -26.50
N ALA A 71 -1.60 -4.46 -25.63
CA ALA A 71 -1.88 -4.80 -24.23
C ALA A 71 -2.52 -3.62 -23.48
N VAL A 72 -1.96 -2.41 -23.61
CA VAL A 72 -2.52 -1.19 -22.98
C VAL A 72 -3.95 -0.92 -23.47
N LEU A 73 -4.20 -1.01 -24.78
CA LEU A 73 -5.53 -0.82 -25.34
C LEU A 73 -6.52 -1.90 -24.87
N THR A 74 -6.07 -3.15 -24.74
CA THR A 74 -6.89 -4.26 -24.23
C THR A 74 -7.33 -4.00 -22.80
N PHE A 75 -6.41 -3.58 -21.93
CA PHE A 75 -6.76 -3.20 -20.55
C PHE A 75 -7.67 -1.96 -20.52
N ALA A 76 -7.44 -0.97 -21.37
CA ALA A 76 -8.31 0.20 -21.47
C ALA A 76 -9.76 -0.17 -21.84
N VAL A 77 -9.93 -1.08 -22.81
CA VAL A 77 -11.24 -1.61 -23.21
C VAL A 77 -11.86 -2.42 -22.06
N ALA A 78 -11.09 -3.27 -21.38
CA ALA A 78 -11.60 -4.01 -20.22
C ALA A 78 -12.04 -3.08 -19.08
N VAL A 79 -11.29 -2.01 -18.80
CA VAL A 79 -11.68 -1.00 -17.81
C VAL A 79 -12.98 -0.30 -18.26
N ALA A 80 -13.06 0.15 -19.50
CA ALA A 80 -14.21 0.89 -20.02
C ALA A 80 -15.50 0.04 -20.08
N LEU A 81 -15.40 -1.22 -20.52
CA LEU A 81 -16.56 -2.08 -20.78
C LEU A 81 -16.93 -2.99 -19.61
N VAL A 82 -16.00 -3.26 -18.69
CA VAL A 82 -16.24 -4.17 -17.56
C VAL A 82 -16.13 -3.43 -16.24
N ALA A 83 -14.98 -2.80 -15.96
CA ALA A 83 -14.77 -2.19 -14.64
C ALA A 83 -15.70 -0.99 -14.40
N VAL A 84 -15.83 -0.07 -15.36
CA VAL A 84 -16.67 1.12 -15.21
C VAL A 84 -18.15 0.77 -14.99
N PRO A 85 -18.80 -0.11 -15.78
CA PRO A 85 -20.17 -0.52 -15.51
C PRO A 85 -20.36 -1.23 -14.17
N LEU A 86 -19.40 -2.07 -13.76
CA LEU A 86 -19.45 -2.77 -12.47
C LEU A 86 -19.28 -1.81 -11.29
N ILE A 87 -18.36 -0.86 -11.37
CA ILE A 87 -18.17 0.18 -10.36
C ILE A 87 -19.43 1.05 -10.26
N TRP A 88 -19.98 1.48 -11.40
CA TRP A 88 -21.20 2.27 -11.44
C TRP A 88 -22.40 1.54 -10.81
N ARG A 89 -22.60 0.27 -11.18
CA ARG A 89 -23.66 -0.56 -10.59
C ARG A 89 -23.42 -0.80 -9.10
N GLY A 90 -22.19 -1.10 -8.69
CA GLY A 90 -21.82 -1.32 -7.30
C GLY A 90 -22.02 -0.07 -6.44
N ALA A 91 -21.66 1.10 -6.95
CA ALA A 91 -21.90 2.38 -6.28
C ALA A 91 -23.40 2.66 -6.11
N ARG A 92 -24.21 2.44 -7.15
CA ARG A 92 -25.68 2.57 -7.07
C ARG A 92 -26.28 1.63 -6.03
N LEU A 93 -25.91 0.35 -6.04
CA LEU A 93 -26.40 -0.63 -5.06
C LEU A 93 -26.00 -0.25 -3.63
N ALA A 94 -24.80 0.30 -3.43
CA ALA A 94 -24.37 0.80 -2.14
C ALA A 94 -25.22 1.99 -1.69
N GLU A 95 -25.49 2.96 -2.58
CA GLU A 95 -26.35 4.12 -2.31
C GLU A 95 -27.81 3.74 -2.07
N GLU A 96 -28.34 2.73 -2.76
CA GLU A 96 -29.71 2.21 -2.52
C GLU A 96 -29.81 1.47 -1.19
N SER A 97 -28.73 0.79 -0.78
CA SER A 97 -28.62 0.12 0.52
C SER A 97 -28.32 1.08 1.67
N HIS A 98 -28.40 2.39 1.42
CA HIS A 98 -28.09 3.43 2.40
C HIS A 98 -29.02 3.32 3.59
N GLU A 99 -28.51 2.75 4.68
CA GLU A 99 -29.11 2.94 5.98
C GLU A 99 -28.88 4.42 6.33
N SER A 100 -29.96 5.20 6.37
CA SER A 100 -29.94 6.61 6.76
C SER A 100 -29.62 6.75 8.25
N HIS A 101 -28.40 6.41 8.65
CA HIS A 101 -27.88 6.72 9.96
C HIS A 101 -27.25 8.11 9.88
N LEU A 102 -28.10 9.06 10.28
CA LEU A 102 -27.94 10.48 10.59
C LEU A 102 -26.49 11.02 10.73
N HIS A 103 -26.33 12.21 10.13
CA HIS A 103 -25.38 13.30 10.41
C HIS A 103 -24.03 12.93 11.04
N PRO A 104 -22.90 13.10 10.32
CA PRO A 104 -21.67 13.37 11.04
C PRO A 104 -21.87 14.70 11.76
N ALA A 105 -21.75 14.70 13.09
CA ALA A 105 -21.46 15.91 13.84
C ALA A 105 -20.41 16.69 13.05
N SER A 106 -20.68 17.95 12.70
CA SER A 106 -19.76 18.75 11.88
C SER A 106 -18.36 18.56 12.46
N PRO A 107 -17.40 17.97 11.71
CA PRO A 107 -16.07 17.78 12.24
C PRO A 107 -15.63 19.13 12.75
N LYS A 108 -15.25 19.23 14.04
CA LYS A 108 -14.60 20.43 14.53
C LYS A 108 -13.21 20.40 13.91
N THR A 109 -13.10 20.78 12.63
CA THR A 109 -11.86 20.68 11.84
C THR A 109 -10.70 21.35 12.57
N ARG A 110 -10.99 22.49 13.21
CA ARG A 110 -10.02 23.20 14.07
C ARG A 110 -9.54 22.38 15.27
N GLU A 111 -10.38 21.55 15.86
CA GLU A 111 -10.01 20.63 16.95
C GLU A 111 -9.20 19.44 16.42
N ALA A 112 -9.60 18.86 15.28
CA ALA A 112 -8.85 17.79 14.62
C ALA A 112 -7.43 18.24 14.23
N LEU A 113 -7.27 19.47 13.73
CA LEU A 113 -5.96 20.04 13.36
C LEU A 113 -5.01 20.23 14.55
N ARG A 114 -5.49 20.18 15.81
CA ARG A 114 -4.60 20.19 16.98
C ARG A 114 -3.68 18.96 17.01
N ILE A 115 -4.08 17.85 16.37
CA ILE A 115 -3.26 16.63 16.30
C ILE A 115 -1.91 16.87 15.61
N LEU A 116 -1.82 17.87 14.73
CA LEU A 116 -0.59 18.24 14.02
C LEU A 116 0.50 18.76 14.96
N ARG A 117 0.16 19.15 16.20
CA ARG A 117 1.11 19.52 17.25
C ARG A 117 1.68 18.31 18.00
N SER A 118 1.13 17.11 17.77
CA SER A 118 1.54 15.88 18.47
C SER A 118 2.78 15.27 17.82
N VAL A 119 3.82 15.00 18.63
CA VAL A 119 4.98 14.23 18.18
C VAL A 119 4.58 12.82 17.76
N THR A 120 3.63 12.19 18.47
CA THR A 120 3.11 10.85 18.14
C THR A 120 2.50 10.85 16.74
N PHE A 121 1.79 11.91 16.34
CA PHE A 121 1.23 12.03 14.99
C PHE A 121 2.34 11.97 13.92
N TRP A 122 3.40 12.77 14.08
CA TRP A 122 4.49 12.82 13.10
C TRP A 122 5.33 11.55 13.05
N LEU A 123 5.50 10.85 14.19
CA LEU A 123 6.17 9.54 14.21
C LEU A 123 5.35 8.47 13.49
N LEU A 124 4.02 8.47 13.64
CA LEU A 124 3.15 7.58 12.87
C LEU A 124 3.13 7.95 11.38
N ALA A 125 3.07 9.25 11.06
CA ALA A 125 3.16 9.75 9.69
C ALA A 125 4.46 9.29 9.00
N LEU A 126 5.60 9.45 9.68
CA LEU A 126 6.90 9.02 9.20
C LEU A 126 6.95 7.49 9.03
N SER A 127 6.45 6.73 10.01
CA SER A 127 6.38 5.28 9.92
C SER A 127 5.60 4.80 8.68
N PHE A 128 4.40 5.37 8.47
CA PHE A 128 3.58 5.03 7.31
C PHE A 128 4.18 5.55 5.99
N ALA A 129 4.85 6.70 5.98
CA ALA A 129 5.58 7.15 4.80
C ALA A 129 6.74 6.20 4.44
N MET A 130 7.48 5.72 5.44
CA MET A 130 8.61 4.81 5.21
C MET A 130 8.17 3.42 4.71
N ILE A 131 7.07 2.86 5.22
CA ILE A 131 6.56 1.57 4.69
C ILE A 131 6.08 1.70 3.24
N ALA A 132 5.49 2.85 2.89
CA ALA A 132 5.10 3.17 1.52
C ALA A 132 6.33 3.35 0.59
N LEU A 133 7.33 4.09 1.06
CA LEU A 133 8.56 4.32 0.33
C LEU A 133 9.29 3.01 0.05
N GLU A 134 9.53 2.19 1.08
CA GLU A 134 10.16 0.87 0.98
C GLU A 134 9.46 0.01 -0.08
N HIS A 135 8.13 -0.12 0.05
CA HIS A 135 7.39 -0.99 -0.84
C HIS A 135 7.42 -0.45 -2.28
N GLY A 136 7.23 0.87 -2.42
CA GLY A 136 7.21 1.56 -3.70
C GLY A 136 8.53 1.42 -4.45
N ILE A 137 9.68 1.65 -3.80
CA ILE A 137 10.98 1.60 -4.49
C ILE A 137 11.30 0.20 -5.00
N LEU A 138 10.96 -0.85 -4.24
CA LEU A 138 11.22 -2.22 -4.65
C LEU A 138 10.24 -2.70 -5.72
N LEU A 139 8.93 -2.49 -5.54
CA LEU A 139 7.93 -3.03 -6.48
C LEU A 139 7.96 -2.34 -7.84
N THR A 140 8.25 -1.04 -7.88
CA THR A 140 8.26 -0.27 -9.14
C THR A 140 9.47 -0.59 -10.02
N HIS A 141 10.58 -1.01 -9.39
CA HIS A 141 11.80 -1.42 -10.09
C HIS A 141 12.04 -2.94 -10.08
N LEU A 142 11.07 -3.74 -9.61
CA LEU A 142 11.30 -5.17 -9.38
C LEU A 142 11.74 -5.91 -10.66
N LEU A 143 11.04 -5.71 -11.78
CA LEU A 143 11.38 -6.42 -13.02
C LEU A 143 12.75 -6.00 -13.57
N PRO A 144 13.08 -4.70 -13.74
CA PRO A 144 14.43 -4.28 -14.10
C PRO A 144 15.53 -4.76 -13.14
N LEU A 145 15.24 -4.80 -11.83
CA LEU A 145 16.18 -5.26 -10.81
C LEU A 145 16.48 -6.76 -10.94
N LEU A 146 15.45 -7.57 -11.18
CA LEU A 146 15.62 -9.00 -11.42
C LEU A 146 16.36 -9.25 -12.74
N ASP A 147 16.07 -8.44 -13.76
CA ASP A 147 16.75 -8.49 -15.06
C ASP A 147 18.26 -8.25 -14.93
N GLU A 148 18.70 -7.21 -14.20
CA GLU A 148 20.12 -6.96 -13.91
C GLU A 148 20.79 -8.10 -13.13
N ARG A 149 20.01 -8.97 -12.48
CA ARG A 149 20.49 -10.11 -11.70
C ARG A 149 20.39 -11.45 -12.42
N GLY A 150 20.11 -11.43 -13.72
CA GLY A 150 20.02 -12.66 -14.51
C GLY A 150 18.72 -13.44 -14.33
N ILE A 151 17.73 -12.87 -13.65
CA ILE A 151 16.43 -13.50 -13.39
C ILE A 151 15.41 -12.91 -14.36
N HIS A 152 15.14 -13.65 -15.44
CA HIS A 152 14.33 -13.16 -16.57
C HIS A 152 13.05 -13.97 -16.78
N GLY A 153 12.20 -13.46 -17.67
CA GLY A 153 11.05 -14.18 -18.23
C GLY A 153 10.06 -14.64 -17.17
N GLU A 154 9.65 -15.91 -17.27
CA GLU A 154 8.58 -16.49 -16.44
C GLU A 154 8.88 -16.42 -14.93
N THR A 155 10.14 -16.59 -14.52
CA THR A 155 10.53 -16.55 -13.11
C THR A 155 10.31 -15.16 -12.49
N ALA A 156 10.71 -14.10 -13.21
CA ALA A 156 10.53 -12.72 -12.74
C ALA A 156 9.04 -12.35 -12.67
N ILE A 157 8.26 -12.77 -13.67
CA ILE A 157 6.82 -12.56 -13.71
C ILE A 157 6.12 -13.34 -12.60
N LEU A 158 6.50 -14.59 -12.35
CA LEU A 158 5.96 -15.41 -11.26
C LEU A 158 6.25 -14.77 -9.90
N ALA A 159 7.48 -14.30 -9.68
CA ALA A 159 7.84 -13.61 -8.44
C ALA A 159 7.00 -12.35 -8.21
N ALA A 160 6.87 -11.49 -9.22
CA ALA A 160 6.02 -10.31 -9.15
C ALA A 160 4.54 -10.65 -8.91
N SER A 161 4.04 -11.71 -9.56
CA SER A 161 2.67 -12.21 -9.42
C SER A 161 2.37 -12.75 -8.01
N MET A 162 3.37 -13.30 -7.34
CA MET A 162 3.25 -13.90 -6.00
C MET A 162 3.28 -12.88 -4.86
N ILE A 163 3.64 -11.63 -5.11
CA ILE A 163 3.54 -10.57 -4.08
C ILE A 163 2.09 -10.40 -3.59
N GLY A 164 1.11 -10.41 -4.49
CA GLY A 164 -0.30 -10.25 -4.17
C GLY A 164 -0.87 -11.36 -3.25
N PRO A 165 -0.76 -12.64 -3.62
CA PRO A 165 -1.15 -13.77 -2.77
C PRO A 165 -0.47 -13.74 -1.41
N MET A 166 0.80 -13.34 -1.35
CA MET A 166 1.51 -13.21 -0.08
C MET A 166 0.98 -12.05 0.79
N GLN A 167 0.47 -10.96 0.20
CA GLN A 167 -0.28 -9.95 0.96
C GLN A 167 -1.53 -10.53 1.62
N VAL A 168 -2.25 -11.41 0.93
CA VAL A 168 -3.43 -12.10 1.48
C VAL A 168 -3.01 -13.04 2.60
N ALA A 169 -1.94 -13.83 2.39
CA ALA A 169 -1.39 -14.71 3.41
C ALA A 169 -0.99 -13.94 4.69
N GLY A 170 -0.34 -12.76 4.55
CA GLY A 170 -0.01 -11.89 5.67
C GLY A 170 -1.24 -11.44 6.46
N ARG A 171 -2.33 -11.06 5.78
CA ARG A 171 -3.59 -10.69 6.44
C ARG A 171 -4.24 -11.86 7.18
N LEU A 172 -4.24 -13.06 6.59
CA LEU A 172 -4.76 -14.26 7.23
C LEU A 172 -3.93 -14.63 8.47
N ALA A 173 -2.60 -14.56 8.38
CA ALA A 173 -1.71 -14.78 9.52
C ALA A 173 -1.94 -13.75 10.64
N MET A 174 -2.11 -12.47 10.29
CA MET A 174 -2.48 -11.41 11.23
C MET A 174 -3.81 -11.74 11.94
N MET A 175 -4.86 -12.08 11.18
CA MET A 175 -6.19 -12.38 11.75
C MET A 175 -6.16 -13.60 12.67
N ALA A 176 -5.33 -14.60 12.39
CA ALA A 176 -5.11 -15.73 13.29
C ALA A 176 -4.36 -15.32 14.58
N ALA A 177 -3.43 -14.38 14.46
CA ALA A 177 -2.58 -13.91 15.57
C ALA A 177 -3.20 -12.80 16.43
N GLU A 178 -4.20 -12.05 15.93
CA GLU A 178 -4.70 -10.81 16.56
C GLU A 178 -5.29 -11.02 17.97
N ARG A 179 -5.72 -12.24 18.30
CA ARG A 179 -6.19 -12.60 19.65
C ARG A 179 -5.07 -12.70 20.69
N HIS A 180 -3.84 -12.94 20.25
CA HIS A 180 -2.70 -13.23 21.12
C HIS A 180 -1.58 -12.19 21.00
N VAL A 181 -1.55 -11.43 19.90
CA VAL A 181 -0.50 -10.48 19.57
C VAL A 181 -1.10 -9.10 19.39
N SER A 182 -0.57 -8.10 20.09
CA SER A 182 -1.03 -6.72 19.94
C SER A 182 -0.76 -6.19 18.54
N ILE A 183 -1.64 -5.30 18.06
CA ILE A 183 -1.52 -4.70 16.73
C ILE A 183 -0.17 -3.97 16.54
N LEU A 184 0.38 -3.38 17.60
CA LEU A 184 1.71 -2.76 17.58
C LEU A 184 2.82 -3.76 17.28
N ARG A 185 2.77 -4.96 17.86
CA ARG A 185 3.75 -6.03 17.58
C ARG A 185 3.61 -6.53 16.15
N ILE A 186 2.39 -6.63 15.63
CA ILE A 186 2.13 -6.99 14.23
C ILE A 186 2.72 -5.93 13.29
N ALA A 187 2.56 -4.65 13.61
CA ALA A 187 3.15 -3.54 12.84
C ALA A 187 4.67 -3.51 12.91
N ALA A 188 5.26 -3.77 14.07
CA ALA A 188 6.71 -3.90 14.19
C ALA A 188 7.23 -5.10 13.36
N ALA A 189 6.53 -6.24 13.44
CA ALA A 189 6.85 -7.43 12.67
C ALA A 189 6.74 -7.20 11.15
N SER A 190 5.81 -6.36 10.67
CA SER A 190 5.74 -6.05 9.24
C SER A 190 6.96 -5.30 8.74
N PHE A 191 7.48 -4.33 9.51
CA PHE A 191 8.73 -3.65 9.15
C PHE A 191 9.93 -4.60 9.16
N VAL A 192 10.03 -5.46 10.17
CA VAL A 192 11.09 -6.47 10.24
C VAL A 192 11.00 -7.44 9.05
N SER A 193 9.79 -7.89 8.72
CA SER A 193 9.53 -8.75 7.56
C SER A 193 10.02 -8.10 6.27
N MET A 194 9.64 -6.84 6.02
CA MET A 194 10.03 -6.12 4.80
C MET A 194 11.55 -5.84 4.77
N GLY A 195 12.18 -5.55 5.91
CA GLY A 195 13.63 -5.47 6.01
C GLY A 195 14.35 -6.79 5.67
N ILE A 196 13.84 -7.92 6.17
CA ILE A 196 14.33 -9.26 5.82
C ILE A 196 14.12 -9.54 4.33
N ALA A 197 12.97 -9.13 3.77
CA ALA A 197 12.69 -9.29 2.34
C ALA A 197 13.72 -8.54 1.49
N ALA A 198 13.99 -7.27 1.82
CA ALA A 198 15.00 -6.47 1.13
C ALA A 198 16.41 -7.07 1.27
N LEU A 199 16.79 -7.58 2.45
CA LEU A 199 18.05 -8.30 2.65
C LEU A 199 18.13 -9.59 1.80
N ALA A 200 17.06 -10.38 1.76
CA ALA A 200 16.98 -11.57 0.91
C ALA A 200 17.10 -11.21 -0.56
N LEU A 201 16.44 -10.13 -0.98
CA LEU A 201 16.57 -9.61 -2.33
C LEU A 201 18.02 -9.26 -2.62
N LEU A 202 18.75 -8.56 -1.73
CA LEU A 202 20.17 -8.23 -1.93
C LEU A 202 21.04 -9.47 -2.22
N GLY A 203 20.76 -10.61 -1.57
CA GLY A 203 21.51 -11.86 -1.76
C GLY A 203 21.15 -12.67 -3.02
N THR A 204 20.14 -12.26 -3.79
CA THR A 204 19.66 -13.04 -4.96
C THR A 204 20.71 -13.22 -6.06
N SER A 205 21.69 -12.32 -6.17
CA SER A 205 22.81 -12.45 -7.11
C SER A 205 23.71 -13.65 -6.82
N ALA A 206 23.84 -14.04 -5.54
CA ALA A 206 24.62 -15.20 -5.12
C ALA A 206 23.75 -16.46 -4.96
N VAL A 207 22.52 -16.29 -4.47
CA VAL A 207 21.62 -17.39 -4.11
C VAL A 207 20.21 -17.10 -4.65
N PRO A 208 19.89 -17.51 -5.89
CA PRO A 208 18.61 -17.16 -6.54
C PRO A 208 17.35 -17.60 -5.76
N VAL A 209 17.43 -18.68 -4.98
CA VAL A 209 16.30 -19.15 -4.15
C VAL A 209 15.86 -18.13 -3.08
N LEU A 210 16.72 -17.16 -2.73
CA LEU A 210 16.35 -16.05 -1.84
C LEU A 210 15.22 -15.16 -2.41
N LEU A 211 14.95 -15.25 -3.72
CA LEU A 211 13.78 -14.59 -4.32
C LEU A 211 12.47 -15.08 -3.69
N VAL A 212 12.40 -16.36 -3.30
CA VAL A 212 11.23 -16.92 -2.61
C VAL A 212 11.06 -16.22 -1.26
N ALA A 213 12.14 -16.05 -0.49
CA ALA A 213 12.08 -15.34 0.78
C ALA A 213 11.66 -13.88 0.59
N PHE A 214 12.21 -13.18 -0.42
CA PHE A 214 11.76 -11.83 -0.77
C PHE A 214 10.25 -11.79 -1.01
N VAL A 215 9.72 -12.65 -1.87
CA VAL A 215 8.29 -12.67 -2.21
C VAL A 215 7.41 -12.94 -0.97
N LEU A 216 7.78 -13.95 -0.17
CA LEU A 216 7.06 -14.32 1.05
C LEU A 216 7.00 -13.16 2.04
N PHE A 217 8.15 -12.58 2.38
CA PHE A 217 8.26 -11.56 3.42
C PHE A 217 7.82 -10.17 2.96
N GLN A 218 8.05 -9.81 1.69
CA GLN A 218 7.63 -8.52 1.13
C GLN A 218 6.11 -8.46 1.02
N GLY A 219 5.51 -9.51 0.42
CA GLY A 219 4.06 -9.59 0.28
C GLY A 219 3.37 -9.63 1.64
N SER A 220 3.75 -10.57 2.52
CA SER A 220 3.08 -10.72 3.82
C SER A 220 3.27 -9.51 4.74
N GLY A 221 4.48 -8.93 4.79
CA GLY A 221 4.77 -7.73 5.56
C GLY A 221 3.97 -6.53 5.09
N TYR A 222 3.93 -6.26 3.79
CA TYR A 222 3.14 -5.13 3.28
C TYR A 222 1.64 -5.37 3.37
N GLY A 223 1.18 -6.62 3.20
CA GLY A 223 -0.24 -6.97 3.15
C GLY A 223 -1.04 -6.54 4.38
N VAL A 224 -0.44 -6.60 5.57
CA VAL A 224 -1.10 -6.22 6.83
C VAL A 224 -1.26 -4.70 7.00
N THR A 225 -0.50 -3.88 6.25
CA THR A 225 -0.48 -2.40 6.38
C THR A 225 -1.86 -1.78 6.28
N SER A 226 -2.70 -2.31 5.36
CA SER A 226 -4.08 -1.85 5.14
C SER A 226 -4.98 -1.94 6.40
N ILE A 227 -4.70 -2.89 7.31
CA ILE A 227 -5.45 -3.06 8.56
C ILE A 227 -4.72 -2.39 9.71
N VAL A 228 -3.39 -2.55 9.78
CA VAL A 228 -2.54 -1.99 10.84
C VAL A 228 -2.64 -0.47 10.91
N ARG A 229 -2.57 0.22 9.77
CA ARG A 229 -2.54 1.69 9.69
C ARG A 229 -3.77 2.36 10.33
N PRO A 230 -5.02 2.03 9.94
CA PRO A 230 -6.19 2.61 10.57
C PRO A 230 -6.36 2.20 12.04
N VAL A 231 -6.01 0.97 12.42
CA VAL A 231 -6.13 0.50 13.81
C VAL A 231 -5.13 1.23 14.73
N ILE A 232 -3.85 1.31 14.35
CA ILE A 232 -2.85 2.05 15.13
C ILE A 232 -3.18 3.53 15.21
N THR A 233 -3.70 4.13 14.13
CA THR A 233 -4.16 5.52 14.15
C THR A 233 -5.25 5.72 15.20
N ALA A 234 -6.26 4.84 15.23
CA ALA A 234 -7.35 4.90 16.18
C ALA A 234 -6.89 4.67 17.64
N ASP A 235 -5.96 3.74 17.86
CA ASP A 235 -5.45 3.40 19.19
C ASP A 235 -4.56 4.50 19.79
N PHE A 236 -3.76 5.18 18.97
CA PHE A 236 -2.77 6.16 19.43
C PHE A 236 -3.28 7.60 19.44
N LEU A 237 -4.11 7.95 18.45
CA LEU A 237 -4.60 9.32 18.26
C LEU A 237 -6.09 9.46 18.60
N GLY A 238 -6.74 8.36 18.96
CA GLY A 238 -8.15 8.30 19.32
C GLY A 238 -9.08 8.15 18.12
N ARG A 239 -10.37 7.95 18.42
CA ARG A 239 -11.44 7.73 17.42
C ARG A 239 -12.21 9.01 17.07
N THR A 240 -12.09 10.06 17.87
CA THR A 240 -12.72 11.36 17.61
C THR A 240 -12.09 12.02 16.39
N ASN A 241 -12.89 12.50 15.44
CA ASN A 241 -12.43 13.06 14.17
C ASN A 241 -11.53 12.12 13.33
N PHE A 242 -11.66 10.80 13.50
CA PHE A 242 -10.80 9.80 12.86
C PHE A 242 -10.66 9.99 11.35
N GLY A 243 -11.75 10.32 10.63
CA GLY A 243 -11.70 10.55 9.19
C GLY A 243 -10.73 11.67 8.78
N VAL A 244 -10.73 12.80 9.50
CA VAL A 244 -9.81 13.91 9.24
C VAL A 244 -8.37 13.52 9.59
N ILE A 245 -8.16 12.87 10.74
CA ILE A 245 -6.82 12.46 11.19
C ILE A 245 -6.23 11.41 10.24
N SER A 246 -7.02 10.41 9.85
CA SER A 246 -6.63 9.39 8.88
C SER A 246 -6.30 10.00 7.52
N GLY A 247 -7.08 10.99 7.07
CA GLY A 247 -6.78 11.74 5.85
C GLY A 247 -5.46 12.52 5.93
N LEU A 248 -5.18 13.18 7.06
CA LEU A 248 -3.91 13.88 7.29
C LEU A 248 -2.71 12.91 7.30
N LEU A 249 -2.87 11.71 7.87
CA LEU A 249 -1.82 10.67 7.86
C LEU A 249 -1.65 9.99 6.51
N ALA A 250 -2.70 9.94 5.69
CA ALA A 250 -2.62 9.39 4.34
C ALA A 250 -1.73 10.26 3.41
N LEU A 251 -1.67 11.57 3.65
CA LEU A 251 -0.92 12.48 2.80
C LEU A 251 0.60 12.16 2.72
N PRO A 252 1.35 12.04 3.84
CA PRO A 252 2.75 11.62 3.80
C PRO A 252 2.96 10.24 3.15
N PHE A 253 2.05 9.29 3.39
CA PHE A 253 2.08 7.97 2.77
C PHE A 253 1.95 8.04 1.25
N ILE A 254 0.99 8.83 0.75
CA ILE A 254 0.76 9.00 -0.69
C ILE A 254 1.93 9.73 -1.34
N ILE A 255 2.48 10.77 -0.71
CA ILE A 255 3.67 11.48 -1.18
C ILE A 255 4.85 10.51 -1.29
N ALA A 256 5.09 9.68 -0.27
CA ALA A 256 6.15 8.69 -0.30
C ALA A 256 5.95 7.65 -1.42
N THR A 257 4.71 7.18 -1.62
CA THR A 257 4.37 6.25 -2.72
C THR A 257 4.64 6.89 -4.08
N ALA A 258 4.24 8.15 -4.27
CA ALA A 258 4.42 8.87 -5.52
C ALA A 258 5.89 9.21 -5.81
N ALA A 259 6.67 9.53 -4.78
CA ALA A 259 8.08 9.85 -4.91
C ALA A 259 8.95 8.60 -5.09
N ALA A 260 8.48 7.42 -4.67
CA ALA A 260 9.28 6.19 -4.65
C ALA A 260 9.94 5.84 -6.00
N PRO A 261 9.24 5.75 -7.15
CA PRO A 261 9.88 5.43 -8.42
C PRO A 261 11.01 6.42 -8.78
N THR A 262 10.78 7.72 -8.59
CA THR A 262 11.76 8.75 -8.89
C THR A 262 12.97 8.69 -7.97
N ILE A 263 12.75 8.45 -6.67
CA ILE A 263 13.83 8.25 -5.69
C ILE A 263 14.65 7.01 -6.05
N ALA A 264 13.98 5.90 -6.39
CA ALA A 264 14.63 4.65 -6.79
C ALA A 264 15.49 4.86 -8.05
N ALA A 265 14.94 5.49 -9.09
CA ALA A 265 15.68 5.81 -10.31
C ALA A 265 16.92 6.68 -10.04
N PHE A 266 16.78 7.75 -9.25
CA PHE A 266 17.89 8.64 -8.91
C PHE A 266 19.01 7.92 -8.12
N VAL A 267 18.63 7.02 -7.22
CA VAL A 267 19.59 6.21 -6.44
C VAL A 267 20.25 5.16 -7.32
N TRP A 268 19.48 4.49 -8.19
CA TRP A 268 19.96 3.52 -9.15
C TRP A 268 20.99 4.12 -10.11
N GLU A 269 20.73 5.31 -10.68
CA GLU A 269 21.69 6.01 -11.56
C GLU A 269 23.07 6.23 -10.93
N ARG A 270 23.14 6.32 -9.60
CA ARG A 270 24.37 6.64 -8.86
C ARG A 270 25.13 5.43 -8.36
N GLY A 271 24.52 4.25 -8.34
CA GLY A 271 25.19 3.05 -7.84
C GLY A 271 24.38 1.77 -7.85
N GLY A 272 23.48 1.63 -8.82
CA GLY A 272 22.76 0.39 -9.11
C GLY A 272 21.70 -0.01 -8.08
N TYR A 273 21.10 -1.18 -8.30
CA TYR A 273 20.00 -1.66 -7.48
C TYR A 273 20.39 -2.04 -6.05
N ASP A 274 21.65 -2.36 -5.79
CA ASP A 274 22.10 -2.67 -4.43
C ASP A 274 21.91 -1.46 -3.49
N ARG A 275 22.10 -0.23 -3.99
CA ARG A 275 21.82 1.00 -3.22
C ARG A 275 20.33 1.26 -3.05
N VAL A 276 19.52 0.92 -4.05
CA VAL A 276 18.04 1.00 -3.95
C VAL A 276 17.54 0.05 -2.87
N ILE A 277 18.07 -1.18 -2.82
CA ILE A 277 17.72 -2.17 -1.79
C ILE A 277 18.22 -1.73 -0.41
N LEU A 278 19.43 -1.16 -0.32
CA LEU A 278 19.92 -0.60 0.94
C LEU A 278 19.00 0.53 1.45
N LEU A 279 18.52 1.40 0.56
CA LEU A 279 17.54 2.42 0.90
C LEU A 279 16.23 1.79 1.44
N ALA A 280 15.77 0.68 0.86
CA ALA A 280 14.60 -0.06 1.35
C ALA A 280 14.81 -0.58 2.78
N ILE A 281 15.96 -1.17 3.07
CA ILE A 281 16.34 -1.64 4.41
C ILE A 281 16.36 -0.47 5.41
N VAL A 282 16.95 0.66 5.03
CA VAL A 282 17.00 1.86 5.87
C VAL A 282 15.60 2.42 6.11
N ALA A 283 14.76 2.50 5.09
CA ALA A 283 13.37 2.94 5.22
C ALA A 283 12.59 2.03 6.19
N ALA A 284 12.70 0.71 6.06
CA ALA A 284 12.09 -0.25 6.99
C ALA A 284 12.56 -0.02 8.43
N GLY A 285 13.86 0.19 8.63
CA GLY A 285 14.46 0.50 9.95
C GLY A 285 13.95 1.81 10.56
N ILE A 286 13.90 2.89 9.78
CA ILE A 286 13.36 4.19 10.22
C ILE A 286 11.87 4.05 10.57
N GLY A 287 11.11 3.32 9.76
CA GLY A 287 9.69 3.09 9.99
C GLY A 287 9.41 2.32 11.28
N LEU A 288 10.22 1.28 11.56
CA LEU A 288 10.20 0.52 12.81
C LEU A 288 10.59 1.37 14.02
N ALA A 289 11.69 2.12 13.93
CA ALA A 289 12.12 2.98 15.02
C ALA A 289 11.05 4.04 15.35
N SER A 290 10.43 4.62 14.33
CA SER A 290 9.39 5.64 14.48
C SER A 290 8.15 5.10 15.20
N ILE A 291 7.67 3.91 14.83
CA ILE A 291 6.46 3.34 15.45
C ILE A 291 6.71 2.88 16.89
N LEU A 292 7.89 2.32 17.18
CA LEU A 292 8.27 1.95 18.55
C LEU A 292 8.46 3.18 19.44
N LEU A 293 9.06 4.25 18.91
CA LEU A 293 9.19 5.52 19.63
C LEU A 293 7.82 6.13 19.93
N ALA A 294 6.90 6.14 18.96
CA ALA A 294 5.51 6.58 19.17
C ALA A 294 4.84 5.81 20.31
N ALA A 295 5.07 4.49 20.40
CA ALA A 295 4.49 3.64 21.43
C ALA A 295 5.06 3.95 22.82
N SER A 296 6.38 4.17 22.90
CA SER A 296 7.04 4.51 24.15
C SER A 296 6.56 5.86 24.73
N LEU A 297 6.35 6.87 23.87
CA LEU A 297 5.88 8.19 24.27
C LEU A 297 4.43 8.15 24.76
N THR A 298 3.58 7.35 24.12
CA THR A 298 2.17 7.21 24.48
C THR A 298 2.02 6.44 25.80
N SER A 299 2.81 5.38 26.00
CA SER A 299 2.83 4.61 27.26
C SER A 299 3.33 5.43 28.46
N ARG A 300 4.29 6.35 28.25
CA ARG A 300 4.77 7.25 29.32
C ARG A 300 3.70 8.25 29.75
N LYS A 301 2.95 8.83 28.81
CA LYS A 301 1.86 9.76 29.12
C LYS A 301 0.75 9.09 29.95
N ALA A 302 0.38 7.86 29.61
CA ALA A 302 -0.62 7.10 30.34
C ALA A 302 -0.22 6.71 31.77
N LYS A 303 1.09 6.74 32.11
CA LYS A 303 1.57 6.50 33.49
C LYS A 303 1.62 7.77 34.34
N ILE A 304 1.52 8.95 33.73
CA ILE A 304 1.67 10.25 34.40
C ILE A 304 0.29 10.93 34.60
N SER A 305 -0.72 10.57 33.81
CA SER A 305 -2.13 10.98 33.98
C SER A 305 -2.88 10.09 34.96
#